data_AF-A0A6P7FJB9-F1
#
_entry.id   AF-A0A6P7FJB9-F1
#
_cell.length_a   1.000
_cell.length_b   1.000
_cell.length_c   1.000
_cell.angle_alpha   90.00
_cell.angle_beta   90.00
_cell.angle_gamma   90.00
#
_symmetry.space_group_name_H-M   'P 1'
#
loop_
_entity.id
_entity.type
_entity.pdbx_description
1 polymer ?
#
loop_
_entity_poly.entity_id
_entity_poly.type
_entity_poly.pdbx_seq_one_letter_code
_entity_poly.pdbx_strand_id
1 'polypeptide(L)'
;MDIRTFFKRKTTALEEVTDSKKNKASTRSPIPSTSSDIAREEEGEHEHAVKEAEPSTSSNRNTLAETADQPDVQETIARIFPDGQSEDIGNFVNSSSIQDKQKYQYDILRSPYTPSPTYDFKQDVDPNKRPFVHKWLQQYDWLVYSKVLKGALCKYCVVFPPVVTHGSTLGAFITRPFIKYRDFHTQAKNHSNSAWHKDSIIRSKNFIDVMSNKKLDILSLIDEGKQINVAENRKKKFFQL
;
A
#
# COMPACT_ATOMS: atom_id res chain seq x y z
N MET A 1 52.76 2.81 -22.86
CA MET A 1 52.58 4.00 -22.01
C MET A 1 51.75 3.58 -20.80
N ASP A 2 52.27 3.81 -19.60
CA ASP A 2 51.88 3.20 -18.33
C ASP A 2 50.98 4.17 -17.51
N ILE A 3 49.90 3.68 -16.90
CA ILE A 3 48.78 4.48 -16.33
C ILE A 3 48.95 4.82 -14.83
N ARG A 4 50.11 4.51 -14.23
CA ARG A 4 50.31 4.53 -12.76
C ARG A 4 50.71 5.88 -12.14
N THR A 5 50.05 7.00 -12.43
CA THR A 5 50.37 8.29 -11.76
C THR A 5 49.18 9.23 -11.48
N PHE A 6 48.00 8.73 -11.06
CA PHE A 6 46.85 9.61 -10.77
C PHE A 6 46.41 9.73 -9.31
N PHE A 7 47.20 9.26 -8.35
CA PHE A 7 46.91 9.50 -6.93
C PHE A 7 48.06 10.24 -6.25
N LYS A 8 47.93 11.58 -6.15
CA LYS A 8 48.64 12.37 -5.13
C LYS A 8 47.92 13.68 -4.79
N ARG A 9 47.66 13.81 -3.47
CA ARG A 9 47.41 14.99 -2.62
C ARG A 9 45.95 15.45 -2.49
N LYS A 10 45.30 15.25 -1.34
CA LYS A 10 45.43 15.79 0.04
C LYS A 10 44.68 17.11 0.27
N THR A 11 43.52 16.99 0.92
CA THR A 11 43.04 17.72 2.12
C THR A 11 43.57 19.12 2.43
N THR A 12 42.65 20.09 2.58
CA THR A 12 42.69 21.15 3.61
C THR A 12 41.26 21.61 3.93
N ALA A 13 40.99 21.77 5.22
CA ALA A 13 39.77 22.31 5.82
C ALA A 13 39.86 23.83 6.07
N LEU A 14 38.71 24.47 6.28
CA LEU A 14 38.37 25.71 7.01
C LEU A 14 37.02 26.19 6.45
N GLU A 15 36.07 26.84 7.10
CA GLU A 15 35.66 27.09 8.49
C GLU A 15 34.26 27.78 8.36
N GLU A 16 33.53 27.89 9.47
CA GLU A 16 32.17 28.43 9.58
C GLU A 16 32.01 29.89 9.11
N VAL A 17 30.84 30.25 8.58
CA VAL A 17 30.15 31.52 8.91
C VAL A 17 28.63 31.34 8.85
N THR A 18 27.99 31.66 9.97
CA THR A 18 26.54 31.83 10.20
C THR A 18 25.98 33.04 9.44
N ASP A 19 24.73 32.99 8.96
CA ASP A 19 23.94 34.23 8.89
C ASP A 19 22.43 34.03 9.12
N SER A 20 21.88 34.99 9.86
CA SER A 20 20.52 35.03 10.39
C SER A 20 19.61 35.94 9.55
N LYS A 21 18.35 35.52 9.48
CA LYS A 21 17.12 36.28 9.17
C LYS A 21 17.22 37.81 9.10
N LYS A 22 16.71 38.37 8.01
CA LYS A 22 15.57 39.32 8.03
C LYS A 22 15.06 39.56 6.61
N ASN A 23 13.75 39.48 6.41
CA ASN A 23 12.99 40.52 5.70
C ASN A 23 11.49 40.34 5.99
N LYS A 24 10.89 41.46 6.40
CA LYS A 24 9.49 41.66 6.78
C LYS A 24 8.95 42.72 5.83
N ALA A 25 7.84 42.44 5.16
CA ALA A 25 6.74 43.36 4.83
C ALA A 25 5.96 42.81 3.64
N SER A 26 4.65 42.62 3.78
CA SER A 26 3.70 43.44 3.01
C SER A 26 2.27 43.17 3.49
N THR A 27 1.47 44.22 3.40
CA THR A 27 0.21 44.47 4.08
C THR A 27 -0.95 44.36 3.08
N ARG A 28 -2.16 44.14 3.62
CA ARG A 28 -3.47 44.64 3.14
C ARG A 28 -4.32 43.74 2.21
N SER A 29 -5.38 43.17 2.79
CA SER A 29 -6.67 42.80 2.17
C SER A 29 -7.59 44.06 2.04
N PRO A 30 -8.89 44.05 1.59
CA PRO A 30 -9.78 42.95 1.10
C PRO A 30 -10.85 43.34 0.00
N ILE A 31 -11.78 42.40 -0.31
CA ILE A 31 -13.20 42.49 -0.86
C ILE A 31 -13.31 42.76 -2.41
N PRO A 32 -14.27 42.19 -3.21
CA PRO A 32 -15.64 41.88 -2.81
C PRO A 32 -16.38 40.61 -3.24
N SER A 33 -17.39 40.34 -2.41
CA SER A 33 -18.52 39.42 -2.51
C SER A 33 -19.79 40.14 -2.99
N THR A 34 -20.51 39.56 -3.95
CA THR A 34 -21.98 39.69 -4.21
C THR A 34 -22.37 38.49 -5.08
N SER A 35 -23.12 37.50 -4.57
CA SER A 35 -24.60 37.41 -4.49
C SER A 35 -25.27 36.97 -5.80
N SER A 36 -25.91 35.80 -5.76
CA SER A 36 -27.35 35.69 -6.05
C SER A 36 -27.90 34.31 -5.65
N ASP A 37 -28.71 34.29 -4.60
CA ASP A 37 -29.71 33.27 -4.30
C ASP A 37 -30.79 33.21 -5.38
N ILE A 38 -31.26 32.02 -5.79
CA ILE A 38 -32.68 31.77 -6.16
C ILE A 38 -33.10 30.37 -5.69
N ALA A 39 -34.28 30.36 -5.05
CA ALA A 39 -35.07 29.28 -4.45
C ALA A 39 -35.45 28.13 -5.43
N ARG A 40 -35.47 26.86 -5.00
CA ARG A 40 -36.60 26.10 -4.38
C ARG A 40 -37.71 25.74 -5.39
N GLU A 41 -37.91 24.43 -5.61
CA GLU A 41 -39.22 23.78 -5.67
C GLU A 41 -39.06 22.25 -5.55
N GLU A 42 -39.83 21.69 -4.62
CA GLU A 42 -40.07 20.27 -4.42
C GLU A 42 -41.04 19.74 -5.49
N GLU A 43 -41.16 18.41 -5.61
CA GLU A 43 -42.40 17.62 -5.70
C GLU A 43 -42.14 16.29 -6.42
N GLY A 44 -42.73 15.20 -5.92
CA GLY A 44 -43.04 14.03 -6.74
C GLY A 44 -42.54 12.67 -6.24
N GLU A 45 -43.15 12.19 -5.16
CA GLU A 45 -43.18 10.77 -4.79
C GLU A 45 -43.89 9.94 -5.88
N HIS A 46 -43.37 8.73 -6.17
CA HIS A 46 -44.23 7.65 -6.67
C HIS A 46 -43.67 6.29 -6.26
N GLU A 47 -44.28 5.73 -5.22
CA GLU A 47 -44.21 4.31 -4.88
C GLU A 47 -44.91 3.47 -5.95
N HIS A 48 -44.35 2.32 -6.29
CA HIS A 48 -45.16 1.19 -6.75
C HIS A 48 -44.49 -0.14 -6.39
N ALA A 49 -45.09 -0.81 -5.41
CA ALA A 49 -44.77 -2.16 -4.96
C ALA A 49 -45.46 -3.21 -5.85
N VAL A 50 -44.75 -4.25 -6.29
CA VAL A 50 -45.36 -5.55 -6.65
C VAL A 50 -44.39 -6.72 -6.40
N LYS A 51 -44.63 -7.38 -5.26
CA LYS A 51 -44.83 -8.82 -5.01
C LYS A 51 -43.85 -9.88 -5.61
N GLU A 52 -43.35 -10.68 -4.66
CA GLU A 52 -42.73 -12.00 -4.83
C GLU A 52 -43.66 -13.04 -5.50
N ALA A 53 -43.05 -13.98 -6.23
CA ALA A 53 -43.50 -15.37 -6.34
C ALA A 53 -42.40 -16.26 -6.95
N GLU A 54 -41.83 -17.17 -6.15
CA GLU A 54 -41.22 -18.44 -6.60
C GLU A 54 -42.34 -19.42 -7.00
N PRO A 55 -42.13 -20.29 -8.01
CA PRO A 55 -41.89 -21.72 -7.72
C PRO A 55 -40.93 -22.34 -8.76
N SER A 56 -40.25 -23.47 -8.59
CA SER A 56 -40.64 -24.73 -7.97
C SER A 56 -39.43 -25.66 -7.96
N THR A 57 -39.46 -26.54 -6.98
CA THR A 57 -38.69 -27.78 -6.82
C THR A 57 -38.61 -28.65 -8.08
N SER A 58 -37.42 -29.18 -8.37
CA SER A 58 -37.31 -30.48 -9.04
C SER A 58 -36.33 -31.38 -8.27
N SER A 59 -36.89 -32.46 -7.75
CA SER A 59 -36.20 -33.54 -7.06
C SER A 59 -35.39 -34.35 -8.06
N ASN A 60 -34.14 -34.64 -7.74
CA ASN A 60 -33.51 -35.88 -8.19
C ASN A 60 -32.68 -36.46 -7.05
N ARG A 61 -33.19 -37.55 -6.48
CA ARG A 61 -32.42 -38.49 -5.67
C ARG A 61 -31.69 -39.42 -6.63
N ASN A 62 -30.40 -39.63 -6.40
CA ASN A 62 -29.82 -40.96 -6.52
C ASN A 62 -28.64 -41.11 -5.55
N THR A 63 -28.57 -42.31 -5.00
CA THR A 63 -27.90 -42.74 -3.78
C THR A 63 -26.43 -43.12 -4.03
N LEU A 64 -25.62 -42.89 -2.98
CA LEU A 64 -24.27 -43.37 -2.63
C LEU A 64 -23.58 -44.43 -3.53
N ALA A 65 -22.29 -44.22 -3.82
CA ALA A 65 -21.19 -44.98 -3.17
C ALA A 65 -19.77 -44.49 -3.57
N GLU A 66 -19.01 -44.16 -2.52
CA GLU A 66 -17.58 -44.43 -2.30
C GLU A 66 -16.42 -43.84 -3.14
N THR A 67 -15.63 -43.03 -2.38
CA THR A 67 -14.16 -43.02 -2.22
C THR A 67 -13.26 -42.55 -3.36
N ALA A 68 -12.80 -41.30 -3.23
CA ALA A 68 -11.37 -40.98 -3.24
C ALA A 68 -11.13 -39.69 -2.45
N ASP A 69 -10.28 -39.81 -1.43
CA ASP A 69 -9.79 -38.77 -0.53
C ASP A 69 -9.09 -37.65 -1.32
N GLN A 70 -9.80 -36.55 -1.57
CA GLN A 70 -9.23 -35.29 -2.05
C GLN A 70 -9.49 -34.27 -0.94
N PRO A 71 -8.44 -33.72 -0.31
CA PRO A 71 -8.63 -32.76 0.75
C PRO A 71 -9.31 -31.52 0.17
N ASP A 72 -10.31 -31.03 0.88
CA ASP A 72 -10.97 -29.77 0.60
C ASP A 72 -9.91 -28.67 0.40
N VAL A 73 -10.04 -27.92 -0.70
CA VAL A 73 -9.09 -26.87 -1.08
C VAL A 73 -9.01 -25.83 0.04
N GLN A 74 -10.11 -25.62 0.80
CA GLN A 74 -10.12 -24.73 1.96
C GLN A 74 -9.34 -25.29 3.15
N GLU A 75 -9.43 -26.59 3.41
CA GLU A 75 -8.68 -27.25 4.48
C GLU A 75 -7.19 -27.39 4.16
N THR A 76 -6.85 -27.51 2.87
CA THR A 76 -5.45 -27.51 2.40
C THR A 76 -4.79 -26.14 2.56
N ILE A 77 -5.51 -25.04 2.26
CA ILE A 77 -5.02 -23.67 2.50
C ILE A 77 -4.82 -23.42 4.01
N ALA A 78 -5.72 -23.91 4.85
CA ALA A 78 -5.61 -23.82 6.31
C ALA A 78 -4.42 -24.61 6.88
N ARG A 79 -4.03 -25.73 6.26
CA ARG A 79 -2.86 -26.55 6.68
C ARG A 79 -1.52 -25.97 6.24
N ILE A 80 -1.48 -25.13 5.20
CA ILE A 80 -0.24 -24.46 4.77
C ILE A 80 0.09 -23.28 5.70
N PHE A 81 -0.93 -22.62 6.31
CA PHE A 81 -0.74 -21.49 7.22
C PHE A 81 -1.78 -21.49 8.35
N PRO A 82 -1.57 -22.23 9.46
CA PRO A 82 -2.62 -22.53 10.42
C PRO A 82 -3.06 -21.38 11.33
N ASP A 83 -2.59 -20.15 11.16
CA ASP A 83 -2.95 -19.04 12.05
C ASP A 83 -2.58 -17.66 11.46
N GLY A 84 -3.31 -17.18 10.43
CA GLY A 84 -3.13 -15.82 9.88
C GLY A 84 -1.72 -15.50 9.38
N GLN A 85 -0.92 -16.53 9.05
CA GLN A 85 0.46 -16.37 8.60
C GLN A 85 0.50 -15.92 7.14
N SER A 86 -0.51 -16.22 6.33
CA SER A 86 -0.53 -15.74 4.94
C SER A 86 -0.50 -14.21 4.90
N GLU A 87 -1.20 -13.47 5.73
CA GLU A 87 -1.24 -12.00 5.62
C GLU A 87 -0.18 -11.28 6.49
N ASP A 88 0.72 -12.03 7.15
CA ASP A 88 1.81 -11.43 7.91
C ASP A 88 2.86 -10.83 6.98
N ILE A 89 3.01 -9.51 7.04
CA ILE A 89 3.96 -8.73 6.24
C ILE A 89 5.40 -9.22 6.34
N GLY A 90 5.78 -9.86 7.45
CA GLY A 90 7.11 -10.43 7.64
C GLY A 90 7.45 -11.53 6.65
N ASN A 91 6.45 -12.24 6.14
CA ASN A 91 6.63 -13.25 5.09
C ASN A 91 6.95 -12.64 3.73
N PHE A 92 6.70 -11.33 3.54
CA PHE A 92 7.11 -10.60 2.34
C PHE A 92 8.58 -10.15 2.39
N VAL A 93 9.10 -9.88 3.58
CA VAL A 93 10.43 -9.29 3.75
C VAL A 93 11.49 -10.33 3.36
N ASN A 94 12.28 -10.01 2.33
CA ASN A 94 13.33 -10.87 1.75
C ASN A 94 12.84 -12.17 1.09
N SER A 95 11.55 -12.31 0.79
CA SER A 95 11.05 -13.50 0.08
C SER A 95 11.17 -13.33 -1.44
N SER A 96 12.00 -14.18 -2.07
CA SER A 96 12.15 -14.24 -3.52
C SER A 96 11.13 -15.16 -4.20
N SER A 97 10.30 -15.88 -3.42
CA SER A 97 9.50 -17.01 -3.91
C SER A 97 8.02 -16.92 -3.56
N ILE A 98 7.44 -15.71 -3.64
CA ILE A 98 6.00 -15.52 -3.46
C ILE A 98 5.30 -15.80 -4.79
N GLN A 99 4.60 -16.94 -4.86
CA GLN A 99 3.62 -17.19 -5.92
C GLN A 99 2.51 -16.12 -5.84
N ASP A 100 2.06 -15.61 -6.98
CA ASP A 100 1.08 -14.52 -7.07
C ASP A 100 1.43 -13.28 -6.24
N LYS A 101 2.68 -12.84 -6.36
CA LYS A 101 3.22 -11.63 -5.69
C LYS A 101 2.26 -10.44 -5.72
N GLN A 102 1.61 -10.16 -6.85
CA GLN A 102 0.68 -9.02 -6.96
C GLN A 102 -0.56 -9.17 -6.06
N LYS A 103 -1.18 -10.35 -6.05
CA LYS A 103 -2.33 -10.63 -5.15
C LYS A 103 -1.92 -10.43 -3.69
N TYR A 104 -0.77 -10.98 -3.32
CA TYR A 104 -0.26 -10.88 -1.96
C TYR A 104 0.07 -9.43 -1.56
N GLN A 105 0.71 -8.66 -2.46
CA GLN A 105 0.94 -7.22 -2.26
C GLN A 105 -0.37 -6.47 -2.05
N TYR A 106 -1.40 -6.82 -2.82
CA TYR A 106 -2.73 -6.21 -2.68
C TYR A 106 -3.36 -6.52 -1.31
N ASP A 107 -3.30 -7.78 -0.89
CA ASP A 107 -3.85 -8.23 0.40
C ASP A 107 -3.15 -7.54 1.59
N ILE A 108 -1.80 -7.46 1.59
CA ILE A 108 -1.04 -6.73 2.63
C ILE A 108 -1.43 -5.26 2.72
N LEU A 109 -1.65 -4.60 1.59
CA LEU A 109 -1.96 -3.17 1.59
C LEU A 109 -3.36 -2.89 2.13
N ARG A 110 -4.32 -3.76 1.80
CA ARG A 110 -5.75 -3.57 2.09
C ARG A 110 -6.15 -4.16 3.45
N SER A 111 -5.67 -5.34 3.79
CA SER A 111 -6.04 -6.08 5.00
C SER A 111 -4.83 -6.86 5.56
N PRO A 112 -3.79 -6.15 6.03
CA PRO A 112 -2.64 -6.83 6.64
C PRO A 112 -3.05 -7.55 7.92
N TYR A 113 -2.32 -8.61 8.25
CA TYR A 113 -2.39 -9.20 9.60
C TYR A 113 -2.27 -8.10 10.66
N THR A 114 -3.16 -8.15 11.64
CA THR A 114 -3.15 -7.24 12.78
C THR A 114 -3.26 -8.08 14.05
N PRO A 115 -2.31 -7.96 15.01
CA PRO A 115 -2.39 -8.69 16.25
C PRO A 115 -3.63 -8.29 17.06
N SER A 116 -4.21 -9.27 17.76
CA SER A 116 -5.32 -9.04 18.70
C SER A 116 -4.96 -7.94 19.71
N PRO A 117 -5.92 -7.12 20.18
CA PRO A 117 -5.71 -6.20 21.31
C PRO A 117 -5.19 -6.89 22.59
N THR A 118 -5.45 -8.20 22.74
CA THR A 118 -4.98 -9.02 23.87
C THR A 118 -3.63 -9.71 23.63
N TYR A 119 -2.97 -9.46 22.50
CA TYR A 119 -1.67 -10.04 22.16
C TYR A 119 -0.58 -9.61 23.16
N ASP A 120 0.18 -10.56 23.69
CA ASP A 120 1.24 -10.28 24.67
C ASP A 120 2.58 -9.95 23.99
N PHE A 121 2.75 -8.66 23.65
CA PHE A 121 4.00 -8.14 23.06
C PHE A 121 5.22 -8.28 23.99
N LYS A 122 5.06 -8.64 25.27
CA LYS A 122 6.19 -8.85 26.18
C LYS A 122 6.94 -10.15 25.87
N GLN A 123 6.29 -11.14 25.27
CA GLN A 123 6.92 -12.40 24.85
C GLN A 123 7.87 -12.22 23.66
N ASP A 124 7.75 -11.10 22.95
CA ASP A 124 8.49 -10.82 21.72
C ASP A 124 9.71 -9.93 21.94
N VAL A 125 9.98 -9.54 23.19
CA VAL A 125 11.07 -8.65 23.55
C VAL A 125 11.81 -9.17 24.77
N ASP A 126 13.10 -8.87 24.87
CA ASP A 126 13.86 -9.17 26.09
C ASP A 126 13.21 -8.48 27.32
N PRO A 127 13.22 -9.12 28.52
CA PRO A 127 12.50 -8.62 29.70
C PRO A 127 12.79 -7.17 30.11
N ASN A 128 13.98 -6.66 29.77
CA ASN A 128 14.45 -5.32 30.13
C ASN A 128 14.20 -4.26 29.04
N LYS A 129 13.57 -4.64 27.93
CA LYS A 129 13.28 -3.75 26.80
C LYS A 129 11.81 -3.39 26.78
N ARG A 130 11.52 -2.17 26.34
CA ARG A 130 10.14 -1.72 26.12
C ARG A 130 9.50 -2.60 25.04
N PRO A 131 8.33 -3.20 25.26
CA PRO A 131 7.60 -3.94 24.23
C PRO A 131 6.87 -3.01 23.25
N PHE A 132 6.38 -3.58 22.16
CA PHE A 132 5.48 -2.87 21.25
C PHE A 132 4.17 -2.51 21.96
N VAL A 133 3.54 -1.39 21.57
CA VAL A 133 2.26 -0.95 22.12
C VAL A 133 1.20 -1.02 21.03
N HIS A 134 0.16 -1.84 21.24
CA HIS A 134 -0.93 -2.07 20.26
C HIS A 134 -1.53 -0.77 19.69
N LYS A 135 -1.75 0.23 20.54
CA LYS A 135 -2.29 1.55 20.17
C LYS A 135 -1.51 2.24 19.03
N TRP A 136 -0.24 1.94 18.84
CA TRP A 136 0.53 2.50 17.73
C TRP A 136 0.00 2.09 16.36
N LEU A 137 -0.65 0.92 16.24
CA LEU A 137 -1.28 0.47 15.00
C LEU A 137 -2.43 1.40 14.58
N GLN A 138 -3.15 1.98 15.55
CA GLN A 138 -4.22 2.94 15.30
C GLN A 138 -3.68 4.37 15.06
N GLN A 139 -2.47 4.67 15.55
CA GLN A 139 -1.88 6.00 15.45
C GLN A 139 -1.16 6.23 14.11
N TYR A 140 -0.70 5.16 13.47
CA TYR A 140 0.08 5.22 12.24
C TYR A 140 -0.50 4.25 11.20
N ASP A 141 -1.29 4.76 10.24
CA ASP A 141 -2.00 3.94 9.22
C ASP A 141 -1.08 3.06 8.36
N TRP A 142 0.20 3.40 8.28
CA TRP A 142 1.20 2.65 7.53
C TRP A 142 1.84 1.52 8.34
N LEU A 143 1.67 1.51 9.65
CA LEU A 143 2.35 0.64 10.59
C LEU A 143 1.64 -0.71 10.67
N VAL A 144 2.41 -1.78 10.51
CA VAL A 144 1.95 -3.15 10.70
C VAL A 144 2.92 -3.86 11.63
N TYR A 145 2.41 -4.73 12.49
CA TYR A 145 3.24 -5.60 13.32
C TYR A 145 3.33 -6.97 12.66
N SER A 146 4.54 -7.51 12.54
CA SER A 146 4.77 -8.89 12.12
C SER A 146 4.95 -9.77 13.35
N LYS A 147 4.10 -10.78 13.51
CA LYS A 147 4.24 -11.84 14.53
C LYS A 147 5.45 -12.72 14.20
N VAL A 148 5.68 -12.98 12.91
CA VAL A 148 6.82 -13.80 12.43
C VAL A 148 8.16 -13.13 12.74
N LEU A 149 8.29 -11.84 12.41
CA LEU A 149 9.53 -11.08 12.62
C LEU A 149 9.58 -10.34 13.96
N LYS A 150 8.53 -10.47 14.78
CA LYS A 150 8.42 -9.88 16.11
C LYS A 150 8.73 -8.38 16.13
N GLY A 151 8.17 -7.64 15.18
CA GLY A 151 8.37 -6.20 15.17
C GLY A 151 7.65 -5.41 14.11
N ALA A 152 7.91 -4.11 14.12
CA ALA A 152 7.11 -3.13 13.40
C ALA A 152 7.65 -2.85 11.99
N LEU A 153 6.79 -2.86 11.00
CA LEU A 153 7.09 -2.65 9.59
C LEU A 153 6.16 -1.60 8.98
N CYS A 154 6.56 -1.07 7.83
CA CYS A 154 5.75 -0.18 7.02
C CYS A 154 5.22 -0.92 5.81
N LYS A 155 3.89 -1.09 5.72
CA LYS A 155 3.28 -1.84 4.61
C LYS A 155 3.61 -1.27 3.24
N TYR A 156 3.59 0.06 3.10
CA TYR A 156 3.89 0.72 1.83
C TYR A 156 5.35 0.53 1.42
N CYS A 157 6.28 0.77 2.34
CA CYS A 157 7.71 0.71 2.05
C CYS A 157 8.22 -0.72 1.90
N VAL A 158 7.61 -1.70 2.57
CA VAL A 158 7.96 -3.12 2.37
C VAL A 158 7.49 -3.59 0.99
N VAL A 159 6.26 -3.24 0.60
CA VAL A 159 5.67 -3.65 -0.69
C VAL A 159 6.33 -2.92 -1.87
N PHE A 160 6.60 -1.63 -1.71
CA PHE A 160 7.28 -0.77 -2.70
C PHE A 160 8.56 -0.19 -2.09
N PRO A 161 9.63 -0.99 -1.98
CA PRO A 161 10.87 -0.51 -1.39
C PRO A 161 11.47 0.63 -2.22
N PRO A 162 12.07 1.63 -1.57
CA PRO A 162 12.80 2.67 -2.27
C PRO A 162 13.98 2.08 -3.02
N VAL A 163 14.23 2.63 -4.20
CA VAL A 163 15.44 2.32 -4.96
C VAL A 163 16.59 3.02 -4.26
N VAL A 164 17.45 2.25 -3.59
CA VAL A 164 18.68 2.80 -2.99
C VAL A 164 19.76 2.91 -4.05
N THR A 165 20.29 4.12 -4.23
CA THR A 165 21.55 4.33 -4.95
C THR A 165 22.71 3.96 -4.01
N HIS A 166 23.77 3.38 -4.58
CA HIS A 166 24.89 2.73 -3.87
C HIS A 166 25.26 3.37 -2.53
N GLY A 167 25.25 2.57 -1.45
CA GLY A 167 25.73 2.96 -0.11
C GLY A 167 24.67 3.37 0.91
N SER A 168 23.41 3.54 0.52
CA SER A 168 22.33 3.82 1.47
C SER A 168 21.68 2.53 2.00
N THR A 169 21.78 2.29 3.32
CA THR A 169 21.08 1.17 3.96
C THR A 169 19.59 1.50 4.06
N LEU A 170 18.72 0.72 3.41
CA LEU A 170 17.31 0.68 3.80
C LEU A 170 17.25 0.24 5.26
N GLY A 171 16.95 1.18 6.15
CA GLY A 171 17.14 1.03 7.59
C GLY A 171 15.84 1.25 8.34
N ALA A 172 15.42 0.22 9.09
CA ALA A 172 14.22 0.16 9.92
C ALA A 172 12.87 0.27 9.20
N PHE A 173 11.88 -0.50 9.67
CA PHE A 173 10.52 -0.63 9.14
C PHE A 173 10.38 -1.23 7.72
N ILE A 174 11.48 -1.44 7.00
CA ILE A 174 11.46 -1.92 5.61
C ILE A 174 12.12 -3.30 5.50
N THR A 175 13.44 -3.33 5.40
CA THR A 175 14.23 -4.57 5.28
C THR A 175 14.35 -5.31 6.61
N ARG A 176 14.19 -4.58 7.72
CA ARG A 176 14.26 -5.09 9.08
C ARG A 176 13.11 -4.50 9.89
N PRO A 177 12.44 -5.31 10.72
CA PRO A 177 11.46 -4.81 11.65
C PRO A 177 12.10 -3.81 12.61
N PHE A 178 11.37 -2.75 12.94
CA PHE A 178 11.76 -1.84 13.99
C PHE A 178 11.36 -2.42 15.35
N ILE A 179 12.38 -2.59 16.21
CA ILE A 179 12.25 -3.20 17.55
C ILE A 179 12.77 -2.29 18.67
N LYS A 180 13.36 -1.12 18.33
CA LYS A 180 13.92 -0.16 19.32
C LYS A 180 12.83 0.77 19.86
N TYR A 181 11.88 0.22 20.59
CA TYR A 181 10.63 0.91 20.96
C TYR A 181 10.78 2.10 21.92
N ARG A 182 11.95 2.30 22.52
CA ARG A 182 12.27 3.51 23.30
C ARG A 182 12.12 4.78 22.45
N ASP A 183 12.59 4.73 21.20
CA ASP A 183 12.63 5.88 20.29
C ASP A 183 11.53 5.81 19.22
N PHE A 184 10.48 5.00 19.46
CA PHE A 184 9.49 4.64 18.46
C PHE A 184 8.86 5.86 17.79
N HIS A 185 8.30 6.81 18.56
CA HIS A 185 7.60 7.95 17.98
C HIS A 185 8.51 8.86 17.15
N THR A 186 9.74 9.08 17.60
CA THR A 186 10.75 9.85 16.85
C THR A 186 11.07 9.17 15.54
N GLN A 187 11.34 7.87 15.57
CA GLN A 187 11.68 7.08 14.38
C GLN A 187 10.48 6.93 13.42
N ALA A 188 9.28 6.73 13.95
CA ALA A 188 8.05 6.66 13.18
C ALA A 188 7.75 7.99 12.46
N LYS A 189 7.94 9.12 13.15
CA LYS A 189 7.76 10.46 12.56
C LYS A 189 8.82 10.75 11.49
N ASN A 190 10.07 10.40 11.73
CA ASN A 190 11.14 10.53 10.75
C ASN A 190 10.84 9.68 9.50
N HIS A 191 10.39 8.43 9.71
CA HIS A 191 10.00 7.53 8.63
C HIS A 191 8.84 8.10 7.80
N SER A 192 7.74 8.50 8.45
CA SER A 192 6.54 9.01 7.77
C SER A 192 6.80 10.30 6.97
N ASN A 193 7.77 11.11 7.42
CA ASN A 193 8.11 12.36 6.74
C ASN A 193 9.12 12.18 5.60
N SER A 194 9.77 11.02 5.49
CA SER A 194 10.77 10.75 4.45
C SER A 194 10.16 10.79 3.05
N ALA A 195 10.97 11.18 2.06
CA ALA A 195 10.56 11.21 0.66
C ALA A 195 10.21 9.80 0.14
N TRP A 196 10.98 8.79 0.54
CA TRP A 196 10.76 7.40 0.15
C TRP A 196 9.42 6.85 0.64
N HIS A 197 9.02 7.18 1.86
CA HIS A 197 7.71 6.77 2.37
C HIS A 197 6.56 7.38 1.56
N LYS A 198 6.65 8.67 1.24
CA LYS A 198 5.64 9.38 0.42
C LYS A 198 5.54 8.78 -0.99
N ASP A 199 6.67 8.51 -1.63
CA ASP A 199 6.73 7.84 -2.93
C ASP A 199 6.14 6.42 -2.86
N SER A 200 6.46 5.66 -1.81
CA SER A 200 5.90 4.31 -1.59
C SER A 200 4.38 4.35 -1.43
N ILE A 201 3.82 5.35 -0.75
CA ILE A 201 2.38 5.56 -0.65
C ILE A 201 1.76 5.81 -2.03
N ILE A 202 2.36 6.68 -2.85
CA ILE A 202 1.85 7.00 -4.19
C ILE A 202 1.82 5.75 -5.07
N ARG A 203 2.91 4.97 -5.07
CA ARG A 203 2.98 3.70 -5.79
C ARG A 203 1.93 2.70 -5.30
N SER A 204 1.74 2.63 -3.99
CA SER A 204 0.73 1.76 -3.38
C SER A 204 -0.69 2.12 -3.79
N LYS A 205 -1.03 3.41 -3.79
CA LYS A 205 -2.36 3.89 -4.21
C LYS A 205 -2.63 3.56 -5.67
N ASN A 206 -1.70 3.90 -6.56
CA ASN A 206 -1.80 3.58 -7.98
C ASN A 206 -1.97 2.07 -8.21
N PHE A 207 -1.21 1.25 -7.49
CA PHE A 207 -1.31 -0.20 -7.57
C PHE A 207 -2.68 -0.72 -7.12
N ILE A 208 -3.20 -0.26 -5.98
CA ILE A 208 -4.52 -0.63 -5.48
C ILE A 208 -5.61 -0.24 -6.49
N ASP A 209 -5.51 0.96 -7.09
CA ASP A 209 -6.49 1.44 -8.07
C ASP A 209 -6.51 0.57 -9.33
N VAL A 210 -5.33 0.17 -9.83
CA VAL A 210 -5.22 -0.77 -10.97
C VAL A 210 -5.79 -2.14 -10.60
N MET A 211 -5.38 -2.72 -9.46
CA MET A 211 -5.82 -4.05 -9.03
C MET A 211 -7.31 -4.11 -8.68
N SER A 212 -7.94 -2.97 -8.36
CA SER A 212 -9.39 -2.87 -8.10
C SER A 212 -10.19 -2.42 -9.32
N ASN A 213 -9.59 -2.41 -10.52
CA ASN A 213 -10.21 -1.96 -11.78
C ASN A 213 -10.74 -0.52 -11.74
N LYS A 214 -10.25 0.31 -10.82
CA LYS A 214 -10.56 1.75 -10.78
C LYS A 214 -9.75 2.54 -11.79
N LYS A 215 -8.63 1.98 -12.24
CA LYS A 215 -7.74 2.55 -13.25
C LYS A 215 -7.25 1.43 -14.17
N LEU A 216 -7.12 1.74 -15.47
CA LEU A 216 -6.52 0.81 -16.42
C LEU A 216 -5.03 0.63 -16.15
N ASP A 217 -4.54 -0.60 -16.34
CA ASP A 217 -3.11 -0.83 -16.43
C ASP A 217 -2.53 -0.21 -17.72
N ILE A 218 -1.21 -0.12 -17.80
CA ILE A 218 -0.51 0.55 -18.90
C ILE A 218 -0.73 -0.16 -20.25
N LEU A 219 -0.77 -1.49 -20.27
CA LEU A 219 -0.95 -2.27 -21.50
C LEU A 219 -2.37 -2.09 -22.05
N SER A 220 -3.36 -2.18 -21.16
CA SER A 220 -4.77 -1.93 -21.47
C SER A 220 -4.97 -0.52 -22.04
N LEU A 221 -4.33 0.49 -21.45
CA LEU A 221 -4.41 1.87 -21.95
C LEU A 221 -3.78 2.04 -23.34
N ILE A 222 -2.66 1.37 -23.60
CA ILE A 222 -2.01 1.39 -24.92
C ILE A 222 -2.91 0.73 -25.97
N ASP A 223 -3.53 -0.39 -25.63
CA ASP A 223 -4.40 -1.10 -26.55
C ASP A 223 -5.69 -0.31 -26.85
N GLU A 224 -6.31 0.33 -25.86
CA GLU A 224 -7.40 1.29 -26.11
C GLU A 224 -6.98 2.40 -27.08
N GLY A 225 -5.80 3.00 -26.87
CA GLY A 225 -5.26 4.03 -27.76
C GLY A 225 -5.09 3.53 -29.20
N LYS A 226 -4.60 2.29 -29.39
CA LYS A 226 -4.52 1.68 -30.72
C LYS A 226 -5.90 1.49 -31.35
N GLN A 227 -6.87 1.01 -30.59
CA GLN A 227 -8.24 0.79 -31.09
C GLN A 227 -8.90 2.09 -31.51
N ILE A 228 -8.74 3.16 -30.72
CA ILE A 228 -9.22 4.51 -31.05
C ILE A 228 -8.60 4.99 -32.38
N ASN A 229 -7.28 4.88 -32.52
CA ASN A 229 -6.57 5.28 -33.74
C ASN A 229 -7.05 4.50 -34.98
N VAL A 230 -7.25 3.19 -34.85
CA VAL A 230 -7.79 2.36 -35.95
C VAL A 230 -9.21 2.80 -36.32
N ALA A 231 -10.07 3.04 -35.33
CA ALA A 231 -11.44 3.50 -35.56
C ALA A 231 -11.49 4.87 -36.25
N GLU A 232 -10.63 5.81 -35.84
CA GLU A 232 -10.52 7.11 -36.49
C GLU A 232 -10.02 7.02 -37.93
N ASN A 233 -9.02 6.17 -38.20
CA ASN A 233 -8.51 5.96 -39.54
C ASN A 233 -9.57 5.33 -40.46
N ARG A 234 -10.40 4.42 -39.94
CA ARG A 234 -11.55 3.86 -40.67
C ARG A 234 -12.58 4.94 -41.01
N LYS A 235 -12.89 5.84 -40.06
CA LYS A 235 -13.81 6.97 -40.30
C LYS A 235 -13.27 7.93 -41.37
N LYS A 236 -12.00 8.35 -41.27
CA LYS A 236 -11.39 9.26 -42.25
C LYS A 236 -11.41 8.70 -43.67
N LYS A 237 -11.16 7.41 -43.83
CA LYS A 237 -11.21 6.73 -45.14
C LYS A 237 -12.64 6.66 -45.70
N PHE A 238 -13.65 6.56 -44.84
CA PHE A 238 -15.06 6.54 -45.24
C PHE A 238 -15.55 7.90 -45.76
N PHE A 239 -15.07 9.02 -45.21
CA PHE A 239 -15.45 10.37 -45.65
C PHE A 239 -14.68 10.90 -46.87
N GLN A 240 -13.81 10.09 -47.48
CA GLN A 240 -13.01 10.45 -48.67
C GLN A 240 -13.45 9.70 -49.95
N LEU A 241 -14.60 9.02 -49.91
CA LEU A 241 -15.28 8.38 -51.03
C LEU A 241 -16.63 9.06 -51.26
#